data_AF-A0A7C8DJZ1-F1
#
_entry.id   AF-A0A7C8DJZ1-F1
#
_cell.length_a   1.000
_cell.length_b   1.000
_cell.length_c   1.000
_cell.angle_alpha   90.00
_cell.angle_beta   90.00
_cell.angle_gamma   90.00
#
_symmetry.space_group_name_H-M   'P 1'
#
loop_
_entity.id
_entity.type
_entity.pdbx_description
1 polymer ?
#
loop_
_entity_poly.entity_id
_entity_poly.type
_entity_poly.pdbx_seq_one_letter_code
_entity_poly.pdbx_strand_id
1 'polypeptide(L)'
;GAELHGLDLSQKLDDASVQTTLDALYEHKVIFLRGQKISPQQQIDFSAQLAPVFTDHPAYLPVLEEHPEVVVLNGQAGGRANLWHTDVSISPKPPMGSVLYMKE
;
A
#
# COMPACT_ATOMS: atom_id res chain seq x y z
N GLY A 1 -11.23 -10.90 -2.17
CA GLY A 1 -10.15 -10.52 -3.09
C GLY A 1 -10.73 -10.21 -4.45
N ALA A 2 -10.32 -9.11 -5.09
CA ALA A 2 -10.72 -8.74 -6.45
C ALA A 2 -9.53 -8.22 -7.27
N GLU A 3 -9.60 -8.32 -8.61
CA GLU A 3 -8.64 -7.66 -9.49
C GLU A 3 -9.30 -6.46 -10.16
N LEU A 4 -8.66 -5.30 -10.11
CA LEU A 4 -9.11 -4.10 -10.81
C LEU A 4 -8.28 -3.88 -12.07
N HIS A 5 -8.98 -3.56 -13.16
CA HIS A 5 -8.39 -3.33 -14.49
C HIS A 5 -8.72 -1.92 -14.98
N GLY A 6 -7.92 -1.42 -15.92
CA GLY A 6 -8.15 -0.12 -16.56
C GLY A 6 -7.64 1.10 -15.77
N LEU A 7 -7.01 0.90 -14.61
CA LEU A 7 -6.37 1.95 -13.84
C LEU A 7 -4.89 2.08 -14.21
N ASP A 8 -4.42 3.31 -14.38
CA ASP A 8 -3.02 3.67 -14.53
C ASP A 8 -2.57 4.43 -13.26
N LEU A 9 -1.82 3.74 -12.40
CA LEU A 9 -1.34 4.31 -11.14
C LEU A 9 -0.17 5.28 -11.31
N SER A 10 0.33 5.46 -12.54
CA SER A 10 1.37 6.46 -12.82
C SER A 10 0.81 7.89 -12.84
N GLN A 11 -0.51 8.04 -12.88
CA GLN A 11 -1.24 9.30 -12.95
C GLN A 11 -2.19 9.47 -11.76
N LYS A 12 -2.61 10.72 -11.52
CA LYS A 12 -3.70 11.00 -10.58
C LYS A 12 -5.01 10.41 -11.11
N LEU A 13 -5.70 9.64 -10.26
CA LEU A 13 -7.02 9.11 -10.56
C LEU A 13 -8.08 10.20 -10.41
N ASP A 14 -9.17 10.08 -11.16
CA ASP A 14 -10.35 10.90 -10.91
C ASP A 14 -11.11 10.41 -9.67
N ASP A 15 -11.96 11.27 -9.11
CA ASP A 15 -12.69 11.00 -7.87
C ASP A 15 -13.58 9.75 -7.98
N ALA A 16 -14.13 9.49 -9.18
CA ALA A 16 -14.97 8.31 -9.43
C ALA A 16 -14.15 7.00 -9.36
N SER A 17 -12.94 7.00 -9.92
CA SER A 17 -12.01 5.87 -9.88
C SER A 17 -11.48 5.63 -8.47
N VAL A 18 -11.20 6.71 -7.72
CA VAL A 18 -10.83 6.62 -6.29
C VAL A 18 -11.95 5.98 -5.48
N GLN A 19 -13.19 6.45 -5.62
CA GLN A 19 -14.34 5.90 -4.89
C GLN A 19 -14.59 4.43 -5.27
N THR A 20 -14.53 4.10 -6.56
CA THR A 20 -14.68 2.71 -7.03
C THR A 20 -13.60 1.80 -6.44
N THR A 21 -12.36 2.30 -6.32
CA THR A 21 -11.24 1.56 -5.71
C THR A 21 -11.48 1.32 -4.22
N LEU A 22 -11.94 2.34 -3.49
CA LEU A 22 -12.28 2.22 -2.06
C LEU A 22 -13.45 1.26 -1.83
N ASP A 23 -14.51 1.36 -2.62
CA ASP A 23 -15.68 0.47 -2.50
C ASP A 23 -15.28 -0.99 -2.76
N ALA A 24 -14.46 -1.23 -3.79
CA ALA A 24 -13.91 -2.56 -4.06
C ALA A 24 -13.04 -3.06 -2.91
N LEU A 25 -12.22 -2.21 -2.29
CA LEU A 25 -11.41 -2.57 -1.13
C LEU A 25 -12.31 -2.91 0.08
N TYR A 26 -13.34 -2.12 0.36
CA TYR A 26 -14.26 -2.34 1.47
C TYR A 26 -15.09 -3.61 1.30
N GLU A 27 -15.55 -3.92 0.10
CA GLU A 27 -16.30 -5.14 -0.19
C GLU A 27 -15.38 -6.36 -0.16
N HIS A 28 -14.27 -6.31 -0.89
CA HIS A 28 -13.46 -7.50 -1.17
C HIS A 28 -12.26 -7.70 -0.25
N LYS A 29 -12.00 -6.76 0.66
CA LYS A 29 -10.94 -6.72 1.69
C LYS A 29 -9.49 -6.68 1.19
N VAL A 30 -9.26 -7.15 -0.03
CA VAL A 30 -7.98 -7.11 -0.73
C VAL A 30 -8.24 -6.96 -2.22
N ILE A 31 -7.48 -6.08 -2.86
CA ILE A 31 -7.57 -5.82 -4.31
C ILE A 31 -6.18 -5.90 -4.95
N PHE A 32 -6.14 -6.29 -6.22
CA PHE A 32 -4.91 -6.41 -7.00
C PHE A 32 -5.00 -5.54 -8.24
N LEU A 33 -3.94 -4.78 -8.51
CA LEU A 33 -3.76 -4.01 -9.75
C LEU A 33 -2.51 -4.54 -10.45
N ARG A 34 -2.70 -5.25 -11.57
CA ARG A 34 -1.60 -5.89 -12.30
C ARG A 34 -1.04 -4.96 -13.37
N GLY A 35 0.21 -5.22 -13.76
CA GLY A 35 0.87 -4.52 -14.88
C GLY A 35 1.34 -3.10 -14.58
N GLN A 36 1.32 -2.68 -13.31
CA GLN A 36 1.68 -1.33 -12.90
C GLN A 36 3.21 -1.15 -12.90
N LYS A 37 3.68 -0.10 -13.56
CA LYS A 37 5.09 0.33 -13.57
C LYS A 37 5.18 1.72 -12.98
N ILE A 38 5.39 1.79 -11.67
CA ILE A 38 5.35 3.05 -10.91
C ILE A 38 6.65 3.29 -10.13
N SER A 39 6.95 4.56 -9.93
CA SER A 39 8.00 5.03 -9.01
C SER A 39 7.52 4.95 -7.55
N PRO A 40 8.45 5.01 -6.57
CA PRO A 40 8.07 5.13 -5.16
C PRO A 40 7.15 6.33 -4.88
N GLN A 41 7.44 7.50 -5.47
CA GLN A 41 6.58 8.67 -5.36
C GLN A 41 5.16 8.41 -5.89
N GLN A 42 5.02 7.74 -7.03
CA GLN A 42 3.70 7.40 -7.59
C GLN A 42 2.94 6.40 -6.70
N GLN A 43 3.64 5.48 -6.02
CA GLN A 43 3.03 4.60 -5.02
C GLN A 43 2.51 5.39 -3.82
N ILE A 44 3.26 6.39 -3.34
CA ILE A 44 2.82 7.31 -2.27
C ILE A 44 1.62 8.12 -2.73
N ASP A 45 1.69 8.73 -3.92
CA ASP A 45 0.62 9.57 -4.48
C ASP A 45 -0.68 8.77 -4.68
N PHE A 46 -0.60 7.53 -5.13
CA PHE A 46 -1.75 6.63 -5.18
C PHE A 46 -2.32 6.33 -3.78
N SER A 47 -1.45 6.01 -2.83
CA SER A 47 -1.87 5.71 -1.44
C SER A 47 -2.56 6.92 -0.79
N ALA A 48 -2.02 8.12 -1.00
CA ALA A 48 -2.54 9.39 -0.50
C ALA A 48 -3.91 9.76 -1.08
N GLN A 49 -4.26 9.25 -2.27
CA GLN A 49 -5.60 9.42 -2.85
C GLN A 49 -6.65 8.55 -2.17
N LEU A 50 -6.26 7.42 -1.58
CA LEU A 50 -7.18 6.52 -0.85
C LEU A 50 -7.37 6.97 0.60
N ALA A 51 -6.28 7.36 1.26
CA ALA A 51 -6.27 7.84 2.65
C ALA A 51 -4.94 8.53 3.01
N PRO A 52 -4.88 9.31 4.11
CA PRO A 52 -3.62 9.84 4.61
C PRO A 52 -2.57 8.74 4.80
N VAL A 53 -1.37 8.96 4.26
CA VAL A 53 -0.27 8.00 4.36
C VAL A 53 0.22 7.92 5.81
N PHE A 54 0.22 6.71 6.35
CA PHE A 54 0.70 6.43 7.69
C PHE A 54 2.23 6.36 7.68
N THR A 55 2.89 7.15 8.52
CA THR A 55 4.37 7.21 8.59
C THR A 55 4.93 6.75 9.94
N ASP A 56 4.08 6.50 10.93
CA ASP A 56 4.46 6.02 12.27
C ASP A 56 4.72 4.50 12.30
N HIS A 57 5.48 4.00 11.33
CA HIS A 57 5.91 2.60 11.33
C HIS A 57 6.97 2.35 12.43
N PRO A 58 7.09 1.12 12.97
CA PRO A 58 8.13 0.81 13.93
C PRO A 58 9.53 1.14 13.39
N ALA A 59 10.32 1.92 14.14
CA ALA A 59 11.59 2.48 13.70
C ALA A 59 12.67 1.45 13.28
N TYR A 60 12.47 0.17 13.58
CA TYR A 60 13.37 -0.92 13.16
C TYR A 60 13.11 -1.40 11.72
N LEU A 61 12.01 -0.99 11.08
CA LEU A 61 11.73 -1.36 9.70
C LEU A 61 12.59 -0.52 8.75
N PRO A 62 13.26 -1.14 7.76
CA PRO A 62 14.01 -0.41 6.76
C PRO A 62 13.06 0.38 5.86
N VAL A 63 13.38 1.65 5.63
CA VAL A 63 12.64 2.53 4.72
C VAL A 63 13.51 2.92 3.54
N LEU A 64 12.88 3.38 2.46
CA LEU A 64 13.60 3.91 1.30
C LEU A 64 14.13 5.32 1.66
N GLU A 65 15.43 5.56 1.49
CA GLU A 65 16.10 6.78 1.96
C GLU A 65 15.46 8.08 1.44
N GLU A 66 15.12 8.13 0.15
CA GLU A 66 14.46 9.31 -0.47
C GLU A 66 12.94 9.36 -0.24
N HIS A 67 12.34 8.28 0.28
CA HIS A 67 10.89 8.11 0.45
C HIS A 67 10.60 7.35 1.76
N PRO A 68 10.78 7.97 2.93
CA PRO A 68 10.67 7.31 4.23
C PRO A 68 9.28 6.71 4.53
N GLU A 69 8.25 7.11 3.77
CA GLU A 69 6.91 6.52 3.78
C GLU A 69 6.88 5.09 3.20
N VAL A 70 7.90 4.71 2.42
CA VAL A 70 7.99 3.41 1.78
C VAL A 70 8.87 2.49 2.61
N VAL A 71 8.23 1.53 3.28
CA VAL A 71 8.91 0.42 3.94
C VAL A 71 9.43 -0.58 2.89
N VAL A 72 10.72 -0.94 3.00
CA VAL A 72 11.37 -1.89 2.10
C VAL A 72 11.25 -3.30 2.67
N LEU A 73 10.47 -4.16 2.01
CA LEU A 73 10.35 -5.58 2.40
C LEU A 73 11.24 -6.44 1.49
N ASN A 74 12.33 -6.97 2.03
CA ASN A 74 13.24 -7.88 1.32
C ASN A 74 13.15 -9.29 1.90
N GLY A 75 12.49 -10.20 1.17
CA GLY A 75 12.31 -11.59 1.60
C GLY A 75 13.60 -12.41 1.74
N GLN A 76 14.72 -11.95 1.14
CA GLN A 76 16.04 -12.59 1.26
C GLN A 76 16.82 -12.08 2.48
N ALA A 77 16.57 -10.85 2.92
CA ALA A 77 17.24 -10.24 4.07
C ALA A 77 16.67 -10.69 5.43
N GLY A 78 15.68 -11.58 5.44
CA GLY A 78 14.93 -11.97 6.64
C GLY A 78 13.73 -11.05 6.89
N GLY A 79 13.03 -11.24 8.02
CA GLY A 79 11.85 -10.41 8.34
C GLY A 79 10.59 -10.82 7.58
N ARG A 80 10.22 -12.11 7.68
CA ARG A 80 8.95 -12.61 7.16
C ARG A 80 7.91 -12.65 8.28
N ALA A 81 6.81 -11.94 8.10
CA ALA A 81 5.62 -12.22 8.89
C ALA A 81 5.11 -13.61 8.49
N ASN A 82 5.39 -14.61 9.32
CA ASN A 82 5.02 -16.02 9.10
C ASN A 82 3.90 -16.48 10.06
N LEU A 83 3.25 -15.52 10.73
CA LEU A 83 2.10 -15.72 11.60
C LEU A 83 0.93 -14.87 11.08
N TRP A 84 -0.28 -15.39 11.25
CA TRP A 84 -1.50 -14.62 11.00
C TRP A 84 -1.55 -13.40 11.93
N HIS A 85 -1.67 -12.22 11.35
CA HIS A 85 -1.71 -10.96 12.08
C HIS A 85 -2.44 -9.89 11.26
N THR A 86 -2.67 -8.75 11.90
CA THR A 86 -3.02 -7.47 11.25
C THR A 86 -2.02 -6.41 11.69
N ASP A 87 -1.62 -5.57 10.76
CA ASP A 87 -0.55 -4.60 10.96
C ASP A 87 -0.86 -3.61 12.09
N VAL A 88 0.14 -3.36 12.94
CA VAL A 88 0.14 -2.33 13.99
C VAL A 88 -1.14 -2.32 14.87
N SER A 89 -1.71 -3.50 15.15
CA SER A 89 -2.94 -3.67 15.95
C SER A 89 -2.85 -3.11 17.38
N ILE A 90 -1.64 -2.87 17.88
CA ILE A 90 -1.41 -2.25 19.20
C ILE A 90 -1.65 -0.72 19.19
N SER A 91 -1.68 -0.08 18.01
CA SER A 91 -1.94 1.35 17.90
C SER A 91 -3.40 1.66 18.28
N PRO A 92 -3.69 2.77 18.98
CA PRO A 92 -5.07 3.22 19.19
C PRO A 92 -5.77 3.61 17.89
N LYS A 93 -5.01 3.88 16.82
CA LYS A 93 -5.50 4.11 15.46
C LYS A 93 -4.68 3.26 14.50
N PRO A 94 -4.99 1.96 14.36
CA PRO A 94 -4.31 1.09 13.41
C PRO A 94 -4.48 1.59 11.96
N PRO A 95 -3.55 1.28 11.05
CA PRO A 95 -3.71 1.62 9.63
C PRO A 95 -4.95 0.93 9.06
N MET A 96 -5.66 1.61 8.16
CA MET A 96 -6.83 1.02 7.48
C MET A 96 -6.45 -0.07 6.45
N GLY A 97 -5.19 -0.06 6.00
CA GLY A 97 -4.65 -0.98 5.02
C GLY A 97 -3.25 -0.58 4.60
N SER A 98 -2.68 -1.38 3.70
CA SER A 98 -1.31 -1.22 3.20
C SER A 98 -1.32 -1.34 1.66
N VAL A 99 -0.54 -0.51 0.97
CA VAL A 99 -0.30 -0.64 -0.47
C VAL A 99 1.05 -1.31 -0.68
N LEU A 100 1.02 -2.58 -1.11
CA LEU A 100 2.22 -3.34 -1.42
C LEU A 100 2.51 -3.31 -2.92
N TYR A 101 3.69 -2.83 -3.29
CA TYR A 101 4.18 -2.87 -4.66
C TYR A 101 5.30 -3.90 -4.78
N MET A 102 5.08 -4.92 -5.62
CA MET A 102 6.08 -5.96 -5.86
C MET A 102 7.20 -5.41 -6.74
N LYS A 103 8.39 -5.29 -6.15
CA LYS A 103 9.68 -5.23 -6.86
C LYS A 103 10.31 -6.62 -6.80
N GLU A 104 11.08 -6.95 -7.84
CA GLU A 104 11.91 -8.16 -8.05
C GLU A 104 11.84 -9.32 -7.03
#